data_AF-A0A1Q9AQ29-F1
#
_entry.id   AF-A0A1Q9AQ29-F1
#
_cell.length_a   1.000
_cell.length_b   1.000
_cell.length_c   1.000
_cell.angle_alpha   90.00
_cell.angle_beta   90.00
_cell.angle_gamma   90.00
#
_symmetry.space_group_name_H-M   'P 1'
#
loop_
_entity.id
_entity.type
_entity.pdbx_description
1 polymer ?
#
loop_
_entity_poly.entity_id
_entity_poly.type
_entity_poly.pdbx_seq_one_letter_code
_entity_poly.pdbx_strand_id
1 'polypeptide(L)'
;MLMRDEVPRIPVTARLRARAGRLLGDRGGAGAIEFAFIAPMLLVAYLGAFEASVGFSVSRKTARAAATISDLLTQSTLVSVDTLDGMPHVVRALMAPYVAANVKMKITGIAVDSSGQGQVRWSRDEAGGTPYAKDSSVSVPQDGSMDSSFVVRTELSVPYRMKMLDMMQGKGQAGAFSISKTYYYRQRVGSGITCSDCP
;
A
#
# COMPACT_ATOMS: atom_id res chain seq x y z
N MET A 1 44.74 -35.60 -68.87
CA MET A 1 45.47 -36.24 -67.75
C MET A 1 44.93 -35.63 -66.47
N LEU A 2 43.93 -36.28 -65.85
CA LEU A 2 43.17 -35.77 -64.72
C LEU A 2 43.87 -36.17 -63.41
N MET A 3 44.53 -35.22 -62.76
CA MET A 3 44.91 -35.35 -61.34
C MET A 3 43.64 -35.15 -60.51
N ARG A 4 43.18 -36.21 -59.83
CA ARG A 4 42.12 -36.10 -58.82
C ARG A 4 42.80 -35.83 -57.47
N ASP A 5 42.56 -34.64 -56.93
CA ASP A 5 42.94 -34.28 -55.56
C ASP A 5 42.18 -35.15 -54.55
N GLU A 6 42.90 -35.97 -53.78
CA GLU A 6 42.34 -36.63 -52.59
C GLU A 6 42.29 -35.63 -51.43
N VAL A 7 41.10 -35.11 -51.13
CA VAL A 7 40.85 -34.30 -49.95
C VAL A 7 40.90 -35.19 -48.70
N PRO A 8 41.79 -34.95 -47.72
CA PRO A 8 41.90 -35.78 -46.53
C PRO A 8 40.63 -35.69 -45.66
N ARG A 9 39.94 -36.83 -45.50
CA ARG A 9 38.74 -36.96 -44.66
C ARG A 9 39.14 -37.13 -43.20
N ILE A 10 39.16 -36.03 -42.44
CA ILE A 10 39.41 -36.06 -41.00
C ILE A 10 38.28 -36.85 -40.31
N PRO A 11 38.58 -37.87 -39.48
CA PRO A 11 37.56 -38.67 -38.81
C PRO A 11 36.73 -37.81 -37.84
N VAL A 12 35.41 -38.03 -37.85
CA VAL A 12 34.42 -37.29 -37.03
C VAL A 12 34.76 -37.33 -35.54
N THR A 13 35.34 -38.43 -35.07
CA THR A 13 35.79 -38.64 -33.69
C THR A 13 36.92 -37.69 -33.28
N ALA A 14 37.87 -37.40 -34.18
CA ALA A 14 38.93 -36.43 -33.94
C ALA A 14 38.40 -34.99 -33.89
N ARG A 15 37.40 -34.66 -34.74
CA ARG A 15 36.71 -33.37 -34.71
C ARG A 15 35.93 -33.15 -33.41
N LEU A 16 35.25 -34.19 -32.91
CA LEU A 16 34.51 -34.16 -31.65
C LEU A 16 35.44 -33.99 -30.44
N ARG A 17 36.57 -34.73 -30.39
CA ARG A 17 37.57 -34.59 -29.31
C ARG A 17 38.20 -33.19 -29.28
N ALA A 18 38.55 -32.63 -30.44
CA ALA A 18 39.08 -31.27 -30.52
C ALA A 18 38.06 -30.21 -30.09
N ARG A 19 36.77 -30.37 -30.44
CA ARG A 19 35.68 -29.49 -29.99
C ARG A 19 35.45 -29.59 -28.48
N ALA A 20 35.44 -30.79 -27.90
CA ALA A 20 35.29 -31.00 -26.47
C ALA A 20 36.45 -30.43 -25.66
N GLY A 21 37.70 -30.62 -26.12
CA GLY A 21 38.88 -29.99 -25.49
C GLY A 21 38.84 -28.46 -25.56
N ARG A 22 38.29 -27.90 -26.65
CA ARG A 22 38.10 -26.45 -26.79
C ARG A 22 37.00 -25.90 -25.88
N LEU A 23 35.93 -26.65 -25.64
CA LEU A 23 34.87 -26.32 -24.67
C LEU A 23 35.36 -26.44 -23.22
N LEU A 24 36.18 -27.46 -22.91
CA LEU A 24 36.78 -27.65 -21.58
C LEU A 24 37.88 -26.63 -21.26
N GLY A 25 38.57 -26.11 -22.28
CA GLY A 25 39.55 -25.02 -22.15
C GLY A 25 38.93 -23.61 -22.18
N ASP A 26 37.63 -23.49 -22.47
CA ASP A 26 36.94 -22.21 -22.58
C ASP A 26 36.56 -21.67 -21.19
N ARG A 27 37.39 -20.77 -20.67
CA ARG A 27 37.15 -20.05 -19.41
C ARG A 27 36.05 -18.99 -19.52
N GLY A 28 35.54 -18.71 -20.73
CA GLY A 28 34.43 -17.77 -20.95
C GLY A 28 33.10 -18.23 -20.36
N GLY A 29 32.94 -19.54 -20.09
CA GLY A 29 31.73 -20.11 -19.50
C GLY A 29 31.56 -19.87 -17.99
N ALA A 30 32.63 -19.52 -17.27
CA ALA A 30 32.56 -19.28 -15.82
C ALA A 30 31.64 -18.09 -15.49
N GLY A 31 31.75 -16.99 -16.25
CA GLY A 31 30.88 -15.82 -16.09
C GLY A 31 29.41 -16.11 -16.40
N ALA A 32 29.12 -17.06 -17.29
CA ALA A 32 27.75 -17.47 -17.59
C ALA A 32 27.09 -18.20 -16.41
N ILE A 33 27.85 -19.02 -15.67
CA ILE A 33 27.36 -19.72 -14.49
C ILE A 33 27.14 -18.74 -13.33
N GLU A 34 28.06 -17.79 -13.11
CA GLU A 34 27.89 -16.74 -12.10
C GLU A 34 26.67 -15.86 -12.40
N PHE A 35 26.49 -15.46 -13.65
CA PHE A 35 25.32 -14.70 -14.08
C PHE A 35 24.02 -15.48 -13.90
N ALA A 36 24.02 -16.79 -14.12
CA ALA A 36 22.84 -17.64 -13.93
C ALA A 36 22.34 -17.65 -12.47
N PHE A 37 23.22 -17.43 -11.49
CA PHE A 37 22.82 -17.30 -10.08
C PHE A 37 22.54 -15.86 -9.64
N ILE A 38 23.34 -14.90 -10.10
CA ILE A 38 23.21 -13.50 -9.69
C ILE A 38 21.99 -12.84 -10.34
N ALA A 39 21.73 -13.10 -11.62
CA ALA A 39 20.65 -12.42 -12.36
C ALA A 39 19.25 -12.69 -11.76
N PRO A 40 18.87 -13.93 -11.38
CA PRO A 40 17.60 -14.17 -10.69
C PRO A 40 17.48 -13.42 -9.36
N MET A 41 18.56 -13.36 -8.58
CA MET A 41 18.56 -12.65 -7.29
C MET A 41 18.39 -11.13 -7.48
N LEU A 42 19.12 -10.54 -8.44
CA LEU A 42 18.98 -9.12 -8.78
C LEU A 42 17.58 -8.79 -9.29
N LEU A 43 16.98 -9.69 -10.09
CA LEU A 43 15.64 -9.51 -10.62
C LEU A 43 14.58 -9.51 -9.52
N VAL A 44 14.65 -10.44 -8.56
CA VAL A 44 13.77 -10.47 -7.39
C VAL A 44 13.94 -9.19 -6.55
N ALA A 45 15.19 -8.78 -6.28
CA ALA A 45 15.48 -7.57 -5.51
C ALA A 45 14.94 -6.31 -6.19
N TYR A 46 15.14 -6.17 -7.51
CA TYR A 46 14.65 -5.04 -8.29
C TYR A 46 13.12 -4.95 -8.27
N LEU A 47 12.44 -6.07 -8.54
CA LEU A 47 10.98 -6.12 -8.55
C LEU A 47 10.40 -5.89 -7.15
N GLY A 48 11.04 -6.45 -6.12
CA GLY A 48 10.67 -6.21 -4.73
C GLY A 48 10.79 -4.72 -4.35
N ALA A 49 11.88 -4.06 -4.74
CA ALA A 49 12.06 -2.63 -4.51
C ALA A 49 11.02 -1.78 -5.27
N PHE A 50 10.69 -2.17 -6.51
CA PHE A 50 9.64 -1.52 -7.30
C PHE A 50 8.27 -1.63 -6.62
N GLU A 51 7.83 -2.83 -6.22
CA GLU A 51 6.54 -3.02 -5.55
C GLU A 51 6.48 -2.35 -4.18
N ALA A 52 7.58 -2.35 -3.43
CA ALA A 52 7.68 -1.62 -2.17
C ALA A 52 7.53 -0.11 -2.37
N SER A 53 8.12 0.45 -3.43
CA SER A 53 8.00 1.88 -3.78
C SER A 53 6.55 2.26 -4.12
N VAL A 54 5.83 1.39 -4.84
CA VAL A 54 4.40 1.58 -5.10
C VAL A 54 3.59 1.47 -3.80
N GLY A 55 3.85 0.46 -2.96
CA GLY A 55 3.17 0.28 -1.67
C GLY A 55 3.38 1.46 -0.72
N PHE A 56 4.59 2.02 -0.69
CA PHE A 56 4.90 3.24 0.05
C PHE A 56 4.13 4.46 -0.49
N SER A 57 4.01 4.57 -1.82
CA SER A 57 3.23 5.63 -2.46
C SER A 57 1.74 5.55 -2.08
N VAL A 58 1.17 4.33 -2.02
CA VAL A 58 -0.19 4.09 -1.52
C VAL A 58 -0.28 4.49 -0.05
N SER A 59 0.64 4.06 0.81
CA SER A 59 0.66 4.42 2.23
C SER A 59 0.69 5.93 2.49
N ARG A 60 1.48 6.67 1.71
CA ARG A 60 1.53 8.13 1.79
C ARG A 60 0.22 8.78 1.33
N LYS A 61 -0.42 8.22 0.30
CA LYS A 61 -1.74 8.70 -0.16
C LYS A 61 -2.83 8.39 0.86
N THR A 62 -2.85 7.20 1.45
CA THR A 62 -3.78 6.83 2.54
C THR A 62 -3.62 7.79 3.71
N ALA A 63 -2.38 8.08 4.11
CA ALA A 63 -2.11 9.01 5.20
C ALA A 63 -2.60 10.42 4.88
N ARG A 64 -2.32 10.92 3.67
CA ARG A 64 -2.81 12.22 3.21
C ARG A 64 -4.34 12.28 3.16
N ALA A 65 -4.99 11.24 2.63
CA ALA A 65 -6.44 11.19 2.53
C ALA A 65 -7.12 11.25 3.91
N ALA A 66 -6.66 10.44 4.87
CA ALA A 66 -7.17 10.46 6.23
C ALA A 66 -6.96 11.82 6.91
N ALA A 67 -5.76 12.41 6.76
CA ALA A 67 -5.46 13.74 7.30
C ALA A 67 -6.32 14.84 6.66
N THR A 68 -6.50 14.84 5.33
CA THR A 68 -7.32 15.82 4.63
C THR A 68 -8.78 15.75 5.05
N ILE A 69 -9.34 14.55 5.24
CA ILE A 69 -10.73 14.40 5.69
C ILE A 69 -10.91 14.96 7.10
N SER A 70 -10.02 14.60 8.03
CA SER A 70 -10.03 15.20 9.37
C SER A 70 -9.89 16.73 9.31
N ASP A 71 -9.03 17.25 8.45
CA ASP A 71 -8.81 18.69 8.30
C ASP A 71 -10.03 19.43 7.74
N LEU A 72 -10.73 18.83 6.77
CA LEU A 72 -11.94 19.40 6.18
C LEU A 72 -13.07 19.44 7.21
N LEU A 73 -13.27 18.35 7.95
CA LEU A 73 -14.35 18.25 8.93
C LEU A 73 -14.12 19.17 10.14
N THR A 74 -12.87 19.33 10.58
CA THR A 74 -12.53 20.21 11.71
C THR A 74 -12.72 21.70 11.45
N GLN A 75 -12.96 22.09 10.18
CA GLN A 75 -13.28 23.47 9.80
C GLN A 75 -14.79 23.77 9.86
N SER A 76 -15.63 22.75 10.05
CA SER A 76 -17.08 22.94 10.21
C SER A 76 -17.50 22.86 11.68
N THR A 77 -18.60 23.52 12.02
CA THR A 77 -19.29 23.40 13.32
C THR A 77 -20.53 22.50 13.24
N LEU A 78 -20.99 22.21 12.03
CA LEU A 78 -22.16 21.36 11.75
C LEU A 78 -21.83 20.42 10.59
N VAL A 79 -22.15 19.14 10.74
CA VAL A 79 -22.05 18.14 9.67
C VAL A 79 -23.39 17.44 9.49
N SER A 80 -23.66 16.96 8.28
CA SER A 80 -24.81 16.12 7.97
C SER A 80 -24.39 14.73 7.53
N VAL A 81 -25.34 13.79 7.52
CA VAL A 81 -25.17 12.46 6.93
C VAL A 81 -24.68 12.56 5.49
N ASP A 82 -25.29 13.42 4.67
CA ASP A 82 -24.88 13.63 3.28
C ASP A 82 -23.42 14.08 3.16
N THR A 83 -22.99 14.98 4.06
CA THR A 83 -21.60 15.46 4.10
C THR A 83 -20.63 14.31 4.38
N LEU A 84 -20.96 13.46 5.35
CA LEU A 84 -20.11 12.34 5.76
C LEU A 84 -20.13 11.20 4.73
N ASP A 85 -21.29 10.91 4.10
CA ASP A 85 -21.42 9.95 2.99
C ASP A 85 -20.73 10.41 1.71
N GLY A 86 -20.45 11.71 1.58
CA GLY A 86 -19.62 12.27 0.51
C GLY A 86 -18.13 12.00 0.67
N MET A 87 -17.62 11.76 1.89
CA MET A 87 -16.18 11.63 2.17
C MET A 87 -15.47 10.48 1.44
N PRO A 88 -16.09 9.30 1.16
CA PRO A 88 -15.48 8.27 0.32
C PRO A 88 -15.14 8.75 -1.10
N HIS A 89 -15.84 9.77 -1.65
CA HIS A 89 -15.48 10.36 -2.93
C HIS A 89 -14.18 11.16 -2.85
N VAL A 90 -13.95 11.86 -1.74
CA VAL A 90 -12.70 12.58 -1.46
C VAL A 90 -11.53 11.58 -1.36
N VAL A 91 -11.72 10.47 -0.65
CA VAL A 91 -10.72 9.39 -0.60
C VAL A 91 -10.35 8.92 -2.00
N ARG A 92 -11.35 8.60 -2.83
CA ARG A 92 -11.12 8.11 -4.21
C ARG A 92 -10.31 9.10 -5.05
N ALA A 93 -10.62 10.40 -4.95
CA ALA A 93 -9.89 11.45 -5.65
C ALA A 93 -8.42 11.54 -5.19
N LEU A 94 -8.15 11.49 -3.88
CA LEU A 94 -6.80 11.59 -3.32
C LEU A 94 -5.94 10.35 -3.57
N MET A 95 -6.59 9.18 -3.62
CA MET A 95 -5.95 7.89 -3.85
C MET A 95 -5.60 7.64 -5.32
N ALA A 96 -6.22 8.35 -6.28
CA ALA A 96 -5.95 8.18 -7.71
C ALA A 96 -4.44 8.25 -8.03
N PRO A 97 -3.91 7.38 -8.92
CA PRO A 97 -4.61 6.31 -9.66
C PRO A 97 -4.77 4.99 -8.87
N TYR A 98 -4.35 4.93 -7.60
CA TYR A 98 -4.33 3.72 -6.76
C TYR A 98 -5.65 3.49 -6.03
N VAL A 99 -6.78 3.64 -6.75
CA VAL A 99 -8.10 3.42 -6.15
C VAL A 99 -8.27 1.93 -5.87
N ALA A 100 -8.27 1.55 -4.60
CA ALA A 100 -8.52 0.17 -4.20
C ALA A 100 -10.03 -0.11 -4.16
N ALA A 101 -10.44 -1.31 -4.58
CA ALA A 101 -11.74 -1.84 -4.23
C ALA A 101 -11.78 -2.11 -2.72
N ASN A 102 -12.94 -1.94 -2.07
CA ASN A 102 -13.14 -2.25 -0.65
C ASN A 102 -12.27 -1.44 0.33
N VAL A 103 -12.03 -0.16 0.05
CA VAL A 103 -11.47 0.75 1.05
C VAL A 103 -12.43 0.84 2.23
N LYS A 104 -11.90 0.71 3.45
CA LYS A 104 -12.65 0.88 4.69
C LYS A 104 -12.31 2.22 5.31
N MET A 105 -13.31 3.00 5.67
CA MET A 105 -13.15 4.31 6.25
C MET A 105 -14.10 4.47 7.42
N LYS A 106 -13.62 5.01 8.53
CA LYS A 106 -14.44 5.41 9.66
C LYS A 106 -14.08 6.84 10.04
N ILE A 107 -15.10 7.65 10.27
CA ILE A 107 -14.97 9.03 10.69
C ILE A 107 -15.72 9.15 12.02
N THR A 108 -15.07 9.73 13.02
CA THR A 108 -15.64 9.87 14.37
C THR A 108 -15.39 11.28 14.88
N GLY A 109 -16.45 11.96 15.32
CA GLY A 109 -16.34 13.18 16.11
C GLY A 109 -16.32 12.84 17.59
N ILE A 110 -15.29 13.31 18.30
CA ILE A 110 -15.00 12.94 19.69
C ILE A 110 -14.88 14.24 20.50
N ALA A 111 -15.64 14.35 21.59
CA ALA A 111 -15.41 15.40 22.59
C ALA A 111 -14.44 14.85 23.65
N VAL A 112 -13.34 15.54 23.88
CA VAL A 112 -12.30 15.13 24.84
C VAL A 112 -12.41 15.97 26.10
N ASP A 113 -12.42 15.32 27.26
CA ASP A 113 -12.43 16.00 28.56
C ASP A 113 -11.04 16.49 28.98
N SER A 114 -10.95 17.10 30.18
CA SER A 114 -9.68 17.58 30.74
C SER A 114 -8.76 16.46 31.23
N SER A 115 -9.25 15.22 31.29
CA SER A 115 -8.49 14.04 31.70
C SER A 115 -7.99 13.24 30.49
N GLY A 116 -8.21 13.75 29.26
CA GLY A 116 -7.84 13.11 28.01
C GLY A 116 -8.78 11.98 27.59
N GLN A 117 -9.95 11.82 28.23
CA GLN A 117 -10.93 10.80 27.88
C GLN A 117 -11.89 11.33 26.82
N GLY A 118 -12.02 10.57 25.72
CA GLY A 118 -12.90 10.91 24.61
C GLY A 118 -14.30 10.33 24.79
N GLN A 119 -15.32 11.09 24.44
CA GLN A 119 -16.70 10.64 24.25
C GLN A 119 -17.12 10.84 22.81
N VAL A 120 -17.62 9.78 22.17
CA VAL A 120 -18.08 9.82 20.79
C VAL A 120 -19.35 10.66 20.69
N ARG A 121 -19.36 11.68 19.83
CA ARG A 121 -20.53 12.53 19.58
C ARG A 121 -21.31 12.11 18.35
N TRP A 122 -20.60 11.57 17.36
CA TRP A 122 -21.14 10.96 16.16
C TRP A 122 -20.06 10.09 15.52
N SER A 123 -20.47 9.09 14.75
CA SER A 123 -19.57 8.31 13.92
C SER A 123 -20.25 7.87 12.64
N ARG A 124 -19.46 7.70 11.58
CA ARG A 124 -19.95 7.19 10.30
C ARG A 124 -18.87 6.39 9.58
N ASP A 125 -19.24 5.29 8.94
CA ASP A 125 -18.34 4.51 8.08
C ASP A 125 -18.63 4.69 6.58
N GLU A 126 -17.80 4.09 5.72
CA GLU A 126 -17.95 4.22 4.27
C GLU A 126 -19.24 3.59 3.71
N ALA A 127 -19.90 2.74 4.50
CA ALA A 127 -21.11 2.03 4.12
C ALA A 127 -22.38 2.70 4.70
N GLY A 128 -22.24 3.87 5.33
CA GLY A 128 -23.34 4.60 5.96
C GLY A 128 -23.72 4.09 7.35
N GLY A 129 -22.93 3.19 7.94
CA GLY A 129 -23.11 2.67 9.29
C GLY A 129 -22.53 3.58 10.36
N THR A 130 -22.79 3.22 11.63
CA THR A 130 -22.33 3.96 12.82
C THR A 130 -21.32 3.09 13.59
N PRO A 131 -20.02 3.13 13.25
CA PRO A 131 -19.02 2.19 13.78
C PRO A 131 -18.75 2.33 15.28
N TYR A 132 -19.06 3.49 15.86
CA TYR A 132 -18.96 3.79 17.28
C TYR A 132 -20.27 4.39 17.79
N ALA A 133 -20.84 3.78 18.85
CA ALA A 133 -22.08 4.27 19.43
C ALA A 133 -21.91 5.69 20.01
N LYS A 134 -22.95 6.50 19.89
CA LYS A 134 -23.00 7.82 20.51
C LYS A 134 -22.85 7.72 22.03
N ASP A 135 -22.12 8.67 22.59
CA ASP A 135 -21.75 8.79 24.01
C ASP A 135 -20.91 7.62 24.56
N SER A 136 -20.42 6.73 23.68
CA SER A 136 -19.44 5.71 24.07
C SER A 136 -18.08 6.34 24.37
N SER A 137 -17.40 5.81 25.40
CA SER A 137 -16.06 6.23 25.77
C SER A 137 -15.02 5.63 24.81
N VAL A 138 -14.06 6.45 24.40
CA VAL A 138 -13.00 6.06 23.48
C VAL A 138 -11.69 6.71 23.89
N SER A 139 -10.59 5.95 23.79
CA SER A 139 -9.27 6.51 24.01
C SER A 139 -8.83 7.36 22.82
N VAL A 140 -8.41 8.59 23.13
CA VAL A 140 -7.67 9.46 22.22
C VAL A 140 -6.20 9.39 22.67
N PRO A 141 -5.22 9.46 21.75
CA PRO A 141 -3.81 9.53 22.16
C PRO A 141 -3.63 10.62 23.20
N GLN A 142 -2.99 10.30 24.32
CA GLN A 142 -2.67 11.27 25.36
C GLN A 142 -1.51 12.14 24.90
N ASP A 143 -1.82 13.04 23.97
CA ASP A 143 -1.07 14.25 23.77
C ASP A 143 -1.90 15.38 24.40
N GLY A 144 -1.27 16.23 25.23
CA GLY A 144 -1.98 17.33 25.89
C GLY A 144 -2.50 18.40 24.92
N SER A 145 -2.32 18.21 23.60
CA SER A 145 -2.80 19.13 22.58
C SER A 145 -4.29 18.94 22.26
N MET A 146 -4.85 17.79 22.64
CA MET A 146 -6.25 17.39 22.41
C MET A 146 -7.14 17.54 23.65
N ASP A 147 -6.58 17.83 24.83
CA ASP A 147 -7.35 17.97 26.06
C ASP A 147 -8.39 19.09 25.96
N SER A 148 -9.56 18.87 26.57
CA SER A 148 -10.68 19.83 26.60
C SER A 148 -11.06 20.37 25.21
N SER A 149 -11.01 19.52 24.18
CA SER A 149 -11.26 19.91 22.80
C SER A 149 -12.12 18.91 22.04
N PHE A 150 -12.67 19.34 20.91
CA PHE A 150 -13.33 18.43 19.98
C PHE A 150 -12.31 17.93 18.94
N VAL A 151 -12.29 16.63 18.71
CA VAL A 151 -11.34 15.94 17.84
C VAL A 151 -12.10 15.16 16.78
N VAL A 152 -11.64 15.25 15.53
CA VAL A 152 -12.08 14.37 14.45
C VAL A 152 -11.04 13.28 14.25
N ARG A 153 -11.45 12.03 14.47
CA ARG A 153 -10.68 10.84 14.13
C ARG A 153 -11.12 10.33 12.77
N THR A 154 -10.16 10.17 11.86
CA THR A 154 -10.37 9.45 10.60
C THR A 154 -9.48 8.20 10.58
N GLU A 155 -10.10 7.05 10.43
CA GLU A 155 -9.45 5.75 10.25
C GLU A 155 -9.67 5.29 8.82
N LEU A 156 -8.57 5.09 8.08
CA LEU A 156 -8.62 4.67 6.68
C LEU A 156 -7.78 3.41 6.51
N SER A 157 -8.40 2.35 5.98
CA SER A 157 -7.77 1.08 5.68
C SER A 157 -7.93 0.73 4.21
N VAL A 158 -6.80 0.62 3.51
CA VAL A 158 -6.75 0.38 2.08
C VAL A 158 -6.15 -1.01 1.83
N PRO A 159 -6.87 -1.94 1.19
CA PRO A 159 -6.28 -3.22 0.83
C PRO A 159 -5.24 -3.02 -0.27
N TYR A 160 -4.04 -3.56 -0.06
CA TYR A 160 -2.94 -3.53 -1.02
C TYR A 160 -2.48 -4.96 -1.33
N ARG A 161 -2.19 -5.22 -2.60
CA ARG A 161 -1.70 -6.50 -3.09
C ARG A 161 -0.49 -6.30 -3.97
N MET A 162 0.61 -6.95 -3.60
CA MET A 162 1.81 -7.05 -4.43
C MET A 162 1.53 -8.01 -5.59
N LYS A 163 1.27 -7.48 -6.79
CA LYS A 163 0.85 -8.26 -7.96
C LYS A 163 1.95 -9.18 -8.48
N MET A 164 3.20 -8.71 -8.44
CA MET A 164 4.37 -9.41 -8.95
C MET A 164 4.75 -10.55 -8.01
N LEU A 165 4.77 -10.31 -6.70
CA LEU A 165 4.96 -11.36 -5.70
C LEU A 165 3.86 -12.44 -5.75
N ASP A 166 2.60 -12.02 -5.91
CA ASP A 166 1.45 -12.95 -6.02
C ASP A 166 1.58 -13.84 -7.28
N MET A 167 2.03 -13.26 -8.41
CA MET A 167 2.31 -14.01 -9.64
C MET A 167 3.45 -15.02 -9.47
N MET A 168 4.52 -14.67 -8.77
CA MET A 168 5.69 -15.54 -8.58
C MET A 168 5.37 -16.77 -7.69
N GLN A 169 4.47 -16.62 -6.71
CA GLN A 169 4.14 -17.70 -5.77
C GLN A 169 2.95 -18.56 -6.19
N GLY A 170 2.16 -18.16 -7.20
CA GLY A 170 1.10 -18.97 -7.80
C GLY A 170 -0.09 -19.35 -6.88
N LYS A 171 -0.13 -18.83 -5.65
CA LYS A 171 -1.10 -19.20 -4.61
C LYS A 171 -2.19 -18.16 -4.34
N GLY A 172 -2.16 -16.99 -5.00
CA GLY A 172 -3.24 -16.00 -4.92
C GLY A 172 -3.45 -15.38 -3.53
N GLN A 173 -2.55 -15.62 -2.58
CA GLN A 173 -2.63 -15.17 -1.19
C GLN A 173 -1.33 -14.53 -0.67
N ALA A 174 -0.27 -14.53 -1.48
CA ALA A 174 0.98 -13.91 -1.10
C ALA A 174 0.90 -12.39 -1.32
N GLY A 175 1.30 -11.62 -0.30
CA GLY A 175 1.45 -10.16 -0.45
C GLY A 175 0.16 -9.33 -0.39
N ALA A 176 -0.95 -9.90 0.10
CA ALA A 176 -2.16 -9.14 0.44
C ALA A 176 -2.10 -8.65 1.89
N PHE A 177 -2.16 -7.34 2.10
CA PHE A 177 -2.22 -6.73 3.42
C PHE A 177 -3.01 -5.42 3.38
N SER A 178 -3.55 -5.00 4.51
CA SER A 178 -4.23 -3.71 4.63
C SER A 178 -3.27 -2.63 5.11
N ILE A 179 -3.24 -1.51 4.40
CA ILE A 179 -2.54 -0.31 4.82
C ILE A 179 -3.52 0.54 5.61
N SER A 180 -3.38 0.54 6.93
CA SER A 180 -4.22 1.31 7.84
C SER A 180 -3.52 2.57 8.34
N LYS A 181 -4.25 3.69 8.36
CA LYS A 181 -3.81 4.98 8.91
C LYS A 181 -4.93 5.58 9.75
N THR A 182 -4.57 6.10 10.91
CA THR A 182 -5.48 6.81 11.81
C THR A 182 -4.92 8.20 12.07
N TYR A 183 -5.73 9.23 11.88
CA TYR A 183 -5.37 10.61 12.14
C TYR A 183 -6.38 11.27 13.07
N TYR A 184 -5.86 12.10 13.97
CA TYR A 184 -6.62 12.89 14.92
C TYR A 184 -6.33 14.35 14.63
N TYR A 185 -7.37 15.15 14.39
CA TYR A 185 -7.24 16.59 14.25
C TYR A 185 -8.17 17.25 15.26
N ARG A 186 -7.62 18.24 15.97
CA ARG A 186 -8.43 19.12 16.80
C ARG A 186 -9.27 20.03 15.91
N GLN A 187 -10.49 20.31 16.36
CA GLN A 187 -11.36 21.28 15.71
C GLN A 187 -10.65 22.63 15.59
N ARG A 188 -10.70 23.21 14.38
CA ARG A 188 -10.06 24.50 14.09
C ARG A 188 -10.98 25.68 14.36
N VAL A 189 -12.29 25.49 14.18
CA VAL A 189 -13.30 26.55 14.31
C VAL A 189 -14.44 26.05 15.19
N GLY A 190 -14.68 26.74 16.30
CA GLY A 190 -15.76 26.40 17.25
C GLY A 190 -15.30 25.51 18.41
N SER A 191 -16.25 25.10 19.25
CA SER A 191 -16.05 24.30 20.46
C SER A 191 -16.65 22.89 20.40
N GLY A 192 -17.37 22.58 19.33
CA GLY A 192 -17.86 21.25 19.03
C GLY A 192 -18.38 21.15 17.59
N ILE A 193 -18.44 19.93 17.07
CA ILE A 193 -19.06 19.63 15.77
C ILE A 193 -20.34 18.84 16.02
N THR A 194 -21.49 19.46 15.79
CA THR A 194 -22.78 18.77 15.88
C THR A 194 -23.06 18.04 14.57
N CYS A 195 -23.72 16.88 14.65
CA CYS A 195 -24.30 16.24 13.48
C CYS A 195 -25.82 16.41 13.52
N SER A 196 -26.41 16.96 12.46
CA SER A 196 -27.85 17.30 12.40
C SER A 196 -28.77 16.09 12.40
N ASP A 197 -28.34 15.03 11.74
CA ASP A 197 -29.15 13.90 11.28
C ASP A 197 -28.42 12.56 11.43
N CYS A 198 -27.32 12.53 12.22
CA CYS A 198 -26.67 11.29 12.58
C CYS A 198 -27.49 10.48 13.60
N PRO A 199 -27.50 9.15 13.49
CA PRO A 199 -28.08 8.25 14.50
C PRO A 199 -27.47 8.41 15.89
#